data_AF-A0A7S1R4W3-F1
#
_entry.id   AF-A0A7S1R4W3-F1
#
_cell.length_a   1.000
_cell.length_b   1.000
_cell.length_c   1.000
_cell.angle_alpha   90.00
_cell.angle_beta   90.00
_cell.angle_gamma   90.00
#
_symmetry.space_group_name_H-M   'P 1'
#
loop_
_entity.id
_entity.type
_entity.pdbx_description
1 polymer ?
#
loop_
_entity_poly.entity_id
_entity_poly.type
_entity_poly.pdbx_seq_one_letter_code
_entity_poly.pdbx_strand_id
1 'polypeptide(L)'
;MDAAPPAKPGLDRLAHLEHLSSRLIDKSWREFMAPYLAEFVGTFLLTLTYLCNASAGDPTWAITSNAFMMMLTMYAFGHISAGNMNPCISLAMWLARRYTFYTALAYCFWQVAGAAAAAFLYYRFAVAEVDLGPKPGFGWMEVMIVE
;
A
#
# COMPACT_ATOMS: atom_id res chain seq x y z
N MET A 1 -28.22 -53.31 -12.13
CA MET A 1 -27.00 -52.48 -12.26
C MET A 1 -27.28 -51.50 -13.39
N ASP A 2 -27.86 -50.34 -13.05
CA ASP A 2 -28.13 -49.30 -14.05
C ASP A 2 -26.83 -48.62 -14.45
N ALA A 3 -26.48 -48.75 -15.72
CA ALA A 3 -25.33 -48.08 -16.30
C ALA A 3 -25.56 -46.56 -16.26
N ALA A 4 -24.59 -45.82 -15.73
CA ALA A 4 -24.62 -44.36 -15.74
C ALA A 4 -24.80 -43.86 -17.20
N PRO A 5 -25.67 -42.86 -17.43
CA PRO A 5 -25.92 -42.37 -18.77
C PRO A 5 -24.62 -41.88 -19.42
N PRO A 6 -24.42 -42.12 -20.73
CA PRO A 6 -23.18 -41.76 -21.41
C PRO A 6 -22.94 -40.25 -21.30
N ALA A 7 -21.70 -39.87 -20.98
CA ALA A 7 -21.30 -38.48 -20.85
C ALA A 7 -21.68 -37.70 -22.12
N LYS A 8 -22.41 -36.60 -21.95
CA LYS A 8 -22.90 -35.79 -23.06
C LYS A 8 -21.69 -35.22 -23.83
N PRO A 9 -21.58 -35.45 -25.15
CA PRO A 9 -20.47 -34.91 -25.94
C PRO A 9 -20.46 -33.39 -25.82
N GLY A 10 -19.39 -32.83 -25.23
CA GLY A 10 -19.21 -31.38 -25.07
C GLY A 10 -19.38 -30.83 -23.65
N LEU A 11 -19.93 -31.61 -22.70
CA LEU A 11 -20.05 -31.18 -21.30
C LEU A 11 -18.68 -30.94 -20.65
N ASP A 12 -17.71 -31.80 -20.94
CA ASP A 12 -16.33 -31.69 -20.44
C ASP A 12 -15.62 -30.43 -20.97
N ARG A 13 -15.97 -30.01 -22.19
CA ARG A 13 -15.41 -28.81 -22.81
C ARG A 13 -15.96 -27.55 -22.17
N LEU A 14 -17.26 -27.53 -21.84
CA LEU A 14 -17.89 -26.41 -21.13
C LEU A 14 -17.34 -26.26 -19.71
N ALA A 15 -17.24 -27.36 -18.96
CA ALA A 15 -16.65 -27.36 -17.62
C ALA A 15 -15.18 -26.85 -17.63
N HIS A 16 -14.40 -27.23 -18.65
CA HIS A 16 -13.05 -26.72 -18.85
C HIS A 16 -13.02 -25.22 -19.19
N LEU A 17 -13.93 -24.73 -20.04
CA LEU A 17 -14.02 -23.31 -20.40
C LEU A 17 -14.46 -22.44 -19.22
N GLU A 18 -15.40 -22.91 -18.40
CA GLU A 18 -15.80 -22.25 -17.16
C GLU A 18 -14.62 -22.14 -16.18
N HIS A 19 -13.83 -23.21 -16.03
CA HIS A 19 -12.62 -23.21 -15.21
C HIS A 19 -11.52 -22.26 -15.73
N LEU A 20 -11.34 -22.20 -17.05
CA LEU A 20 -10.41 -21.24 -17.64
C LEU A 20 -10.90 -19.80 -17.45
N SER A 21 -12.20 -19.56 -17.65
CA SER A 21 -12.82 -18.25 -17.45
C SER A 21 -12.66 -17.79 -16.00
N SER A 22 -12.93 -18.64 -15.01
CA SER A 22 -12.78 -18.30 -13.59
C SER A 22 -11.33 -17.98 -13.25
N ARG A 23 -10.37 -18.79 -13.73
CA ARG A 23 -8.93 -18.52 -13.53
C ARG A 23 -8.45 -17.22 -14.16
N LEU A 24 -8.97 -16.87 -15.33
CA LEU A 24 -8.61 -15.62 -16.01
C LEU A 24 -9.20 -14.40 -15.30
N ILE A 25 -10.45 -14.48 -14.85
CA ILE A 25 -11.10 -13.44 -14.04
C ILE A 25 -10.36 -13.27 -12.71
N ASP A 26 -10.01 -14.37 -12.04
CA ASP A 26 -9.25 -14.37 -10.79
C ASP A 26 -7.88 -13.72 -10.94
N LYS A 27 -7.14 -14.09 -11.99
CA LYS A 27 -5.85 -13.49 -12.28
C LYS A 27 -5.99 -12.00 -12.59
N SER A 28 -6.99 -11.63 -13.38
CA SER A 28 -7.24 -10.25 -13.80
C SER A 28 -7.55 -9.31 -12.64
N TRP A 29 -8.46 -9.69 -11.73
CA TRP A 29 -8.81 -8.80 -10.62
C TRP A 29 -7.63 -8.66 -9.65
N ARG A 30 -6.87 -9.73 -9.42
CA ARG A 30 -5.69 -9.73 -8.55
C ARG A 30 -4.62 -8.79 -9.08
N GLU A 31 -4.30 -8.88 -10.36
CA GLU A 31 -3.32 -8.00 -11.00
C GLU A 31 -3.78 -6.53 -10.96
N PHE A 32 -5.08 -6.29 -11.07
CA PHE A 32 -5.66 -4.96 -10.96
C PHE A 32 -5.62 -4.41 -9.52
N MET A 33 -5.90 -5.24 -8.50
CA MET A 33 -6.00 -4.80 -7.10
C MET A 33 -4.69 -4.84 -6.32
N ALA A 34 -3.77 -5.75 -6.66
CA ALA A 34 -2.53 -5.95 -5.93
C ALA A 34 -1.68 -4.68 -5.79
N PRO A 35 -1.53 -3.81 -6.81
CA PRO A 35 -0.74 -2.58 -6.68
C PRO A 35 -1.32 -1.64 -5.60
N TYR A 36 -2.64 -1.51 -5.56
CA TYR A 36 -3.32 -0.63 -4.61
C TYR A 36 -3.20 -1.14 -3.16
N LEU A 37 -3.38 -2.45 -2.97
CA LEU A 37 -3.18 -3.07 -1.65
C LEU A 37 -1.72 -3.00 -1.20
N ALA A 38 -0.77 -3.12 -2.12
CA ALA A 38 0.64 -2.99 -1.82
C ALA A 38 0.99 -1.56 -1.35
N GLU A 39 0.50 -0.54 -2.04
CA GLU A 39 0.63 0.87 -1.61
C GLU A 39 -0.02 1.11 -0.24
N PHE A 40 -1.22 0.56 0.00
CA PHE A 40 -1.89 0.65 1.30
C PHE A 40 -1.08 0.00 2.42
N VAL A 41 -0.70 -1.27 2.26
CA VAL A 41 -0.03 -2.06 3.32
C VAL A 41 1.33 -1.46 3.64
N GLY A 42 2.12 -1.09 2.64
CA GLY A 42 3.44 -0.56 2.95
C GLY A 42 3.41 0.88 3.47
N THR A 43 2.46 1.72 3.05
CA THR A 43 2.25 3.04 3.68
C THR A 43 1.77 2.89 5.13
N PHE A 44 0.89 1.92 5.40
CA PHE A 44 0.46 1.56 6.75
C PHE A 44 1.66 1.17 7.63
N LEU A 45 2.52 0.26 7.16
CA LEU A 45 3.69 -0.19 7.91
C LEU A 45 4.67 0.97 8.17
N LEU A 46 4.97 1.77 7.14
CA LEU A 46 5.86 2.92 7.26
C LEU A 46 5.33 3.95 8.26
N THR A 47 4.04 4.28 8.20
CA THR A 47 3.40 5.23 9.11
C THR A 47 3.37 4.70 10.54
N LEU A 48 3.04 3.42 10.72
CA LEU A 48 3.03 2.79 12.05
C LEU A 48 4.43 2.78 12.68
N THR A 49 5.46 2.46 11.89
CA THR A 49 6.86 2.52 12.35
C THR A 49 7.24 3.93 12.78
N TYR A 50 6.91 4.95 11.98
CA TYR A 50 7.15 6.34 12.34
C TYR A 50 6.48 6.71 13.68
N LEU A 51 5.19 6.39 13.85
CA LEU A 51 4.44 6.73 15.07
C LEU A 51 5.01 6.03 16.31
N CYS A 52 5.34 4.74 16.21
CA CYS A 52 5.97 4.00 17.31
C CYS A 52 7.33 4.61 17.68
N ASN A 53 8.16 4.95 16.70
CA ASN A 53 9.46 5.58 16.94
C ASN A 53 9.31 6.97 17.57
N ALA A 54 8.39 7.79 17.07
CA ALA A 54 8.12 9.12 17.62
C ALA A 54 7.65 9.04 19.08
N SER A 55 6.84 8.03 19.41
CA SER A 55 6.31 7.79 20.75
C SER A 55 7.35 7.28 21.76
N ALA A 56 8.37 6.58 21.28
CA ALA A 56 9.40 5.98 22.14
C ALA A 56 10.34 7.04 22.75
N GLY A 57 10.44 8.23 22.14
CA GLY A 57 11.25 9.34 22.63
C GLY A 57 12.77 9.13 22.53
N ASP A 58 13.24 8.03 21.96
CA ASP A 58 14.67 7.75 21.73
C ASP A 58 15.03 8.04 20.26
N PRO A 59 15.79 9.11 19.97
CA PRO A 59 16.15 9.47 18.60
C PRO A 59 17.25 8.57 18.00
N THR A 60 17.94 7.75 18.81
CA THR A 60 19.18 7.06 18.41
C THR A 60 18.99 6.23 17.14
N TRP A 61 17.85 5.52 17.03
CA TRP A 61 17.57 4.63 15.91
C TRP A 61 16.30 4.98 15.14
N ALA A 62 15.53 5.99 15.56
CA ALA A 62 14.23 6.32 14.98
C ALA A 62 14.28 6.60 13.47
N ILE A 63 15.26 7.40 13.03
CA ILE A 63 15.43 7.73 11.60
C ILE A 63 15.87 6.49 10.82
N THR A 64 16.82 5.74 11.36
CA THR A 64 17.37 4.55 10.73
C THR A 64 16.32 3.45 10.56
N SER A 65 15.48 3.19 11.57
CA SER A 65 14.42 2.18 11.49
C SER A 65 13.29 2.60 10.54
N ASN A 66 12.94 3.89 10.47
CA ASN A 66 12.02 4.41 9.45
C ASN A 66 12.56 4.18 8.03
N ALA A 67 13.84 4.49 7.79
CA ALA A 67 14.48 4.29 6.50
C ALA A 67 14.54 2.79 6.12
N PHE A 68 14.86 1.91 7.07
CA PHE A 68 14.84 0.47 6.84
C PHE A 68 13.44 -0.06 6.54
N MET A 69 12.40 0.45 7.22
CA MET A 69 11.02 0.07 6.92
C MET A 69 10.63 0.48 5.49
N MET A 70 10.96 1.71 5.09
CA MET A 70 10.75 2.18 3.71
C MET A 70 11.49 1.29 2.69
N MET A 71 12.76 0.97 2.94
CA MET A 71 13.54 0.07 2.07
C MET A 71 12.90 -1.32 1.98
N LEU A 72 12.48 -1.89 3.11
CA LEU A 72 11.85 -3.20 3.19
C LEU A 72 10.56 -3.23 2.37
N THR A 73 9.70 -2.23 2.53
CA THR A 73 8.44 -2.17 1.78
C THR A 73 8.69 -1.96 0.30
N MET A 74 9.69 -1.17 -0.10
CA MET A 74 10.11 -1.04 -1.50
C MET A 74 10.61 -2.36 -2.09
N TYR A 75 11.41 -3.14 -1.37
CA TYR A 75 11.85 -4.46 -1.86
C TYR A 75 10.70 -5.47 -1.92
N ALA A 76 9.82 -5.46 -0.93
CA ALA A 76 8.68 -6.37 -0.87
C ALA A 76 7.64 -6.07 -1.96
N PHE A 77 7.36 -4.80 -2.22
CA PHE A 77 6.22 -4.36 -3.03
C PHE A 77 6.59 -3.67 -4.33
N GLY A 78 7.86 -3.32 -4.55
CA GLY A 78 8.31 -2.56 -5.72
C GLY A 78 8.00 -3.24 -7.05
N HIS A 79 8.07 -4.57 -7.11
CA HIS A 79 7.70 -5.32 -8.31
C HIS A 79 6.18 -5.38 -8.57
N ILE A 80 5.36 -5.01 -7.58
CA ILE A 80 3.89 -5.03 -7.65
C ILE A 80 3.35 -3.64 -7.98
N SER A 81 3.75 -2.61 -7.21
CA SER A 81 3.20 -1.24 -7.34
C SER A 81 4.19 -0.17 -7.76
N ALA A 82 5.48 -0.51 -7.94
CA ALA A 82 6.65 0.38 -7.92
C ALA A 82 7.08 0.88 -6.53
N GLY A 83 6.25 0.68 -5.49
CA GLY A 83 6.60 0.95 -4.10
C GLY A 83 6.76 2.44 -3.78
N ASN A 84 5.80 3.27 -4.18
CA ASN A 84 5.89 4.72 -3.97
C ASN A 84 5.64 5.10 -2.50
N MET A 85 4.58 4.54 -1.92
CA MET A 85 4.19 4.66 -0.51
C MET A 85 4.09 6.09 -0.02
N ASN A 86 3.85 7.01 -0.95
CA ASN A 86 3.94 8.44 -0.75
C ASN A 86 3.16 9.16 -1.87
N PRO A 87 2.18 10.01 -1.52
CA PRO A 87 1.41 10.79 -2.49
C PRO A 87 2.28 11.71 -3.35
N CYS A 88 3.31 12.34 -2.78
CA CYS A 88 4.24 13.22 -3.50
C CYS A 88 5.04 12.44 -4.56
N ILE A 89 5.48 11.23 -4.25
CA ILE A 89 6.18 10.36 -5.22
C ILE A 89 5.21 9.95 -6.34
N SER A 90 3.97 9.59 -6.00
CA SER A 90 2.95 9.21 -6.99
C SER A 90 2.59 10.37 -7.92
N LEU A 91 2.51 11.58 -7.37
CA LEU A 91 2.34 12.81 -8.14
C LEU A 91 3.54 13.08 -9.05
N ALA A 92 4.77 12.95 -8.53
CA ALA A 92 6.00 13.12 -9.32
C ALA A 92 6.06 12.12 -10.49
N MET A 93 5.64 10.87 -10.28
CA MET A 93 5.57 9.86 -11.32
C MET A 93 4.53 10.17 -12.40
N TRP A 94 3.40 10.79 -12.03
CA TRP A 94 2.45 11.32 -13.01
C TRP A 94 3.03 12.50 -13.81
N LEU A 95 3.67 13.46 -13.14
CA LEU A 95 4.34 14.59 -13.80
C LEU A 95 5.45 14.12 -14.76
N ALA A 96 6.18 13.07 -14.38
CA ALA A 96 7.18 12.40 -15.20
C ALA A 96 6.58 11.51 -16.32
N ARG A 97 5.26 11.51 -16.51
CA ARG A 97 4.51 10.70 -17.49
C ARG A 97 4.75 9.19 -17.36
N ARG A 98 5.03 8.72 -16.14
CA ARG A 98 5.15 7.29 -15.82
C ARG A 98 3.80 6.68 -15.44
N TYR A 99 2.87 7.49 -14.92
CA TYR A 99 1.51 7.08 -14.58
C TYR A 99 0.46 7.88 -15.33
N THR A 100 -0.73 7.29 -15.45
CA THR A 100 -1.94 8.06 -15.75
C THR A 100 -2.35 8.88 -14.53
N PHE A 101 -3.12 9.96 -14.76
CA PHE A 101 -3.66 10.78 -13.67
C PHE A 101 -4.49 9.93 -12.68
N TYR A 102 -5.32 9.02 -13.19
CA TYR A 102 -6.17 8.15 -12.36
C TYR A 102 -5.36 7.15 -11.54
N THR A 103 -4.28 6.60 -12.08
CA THR A 103 -3.39 5.71 -11.33
C THR A 103 -2.73 6.45 -10.17
N ALA A 104 -2.20 7.65 -10.41
CA ALA A 104 -1.60 8.45 -9.36
C ALA A 104 -2.62 8.86 -8.29
N LEU A 105 -3.83 9.28 -8.69
CA LEU A 105 -4.89 9.62 -7.75
C LEU A 105 -5.34 8.42 -6.90
N ALA A 106 -5.48 7.24 -7.52
CA ALA A 106 -5.82 6.02 -6.80
C ALA A 106 -4.72 5.64 -5.81
N TYR A 107 -3.45 5.75 -6.20
CA TYR A 107 -2.31 5.51 -5.30
C TYR A 107 -2.33 6.46 -4.11
N CYS A 108 -2.51 7.77 -4.35
CA CYS A 108 -2.62 8.77 -3.29
C CYS A 108 -3.76 8.40 -2.30
N PHE A 109 -4.92 7.98 -2.81
CA PHE A 109 -6.03 7.55 -1.97
C PHE A 109 -5.65 6.35 -1.08
N TRP A 110 -5.07 5.29 -1.65
CA TRP A 110 -4.69 4.09 -0.90
C TRP A 110 -3.55 4.33 0.09
N GLN A 111 -2.62 5.22 -0.23
CA GLN A 111 -1.55 5.65 0.68
C GLN A 111 -2.13 6.41 1.88
N VAL A 112 -3.01 7.39 1.63
CA VAL A 112 -3.69 8.15 2.70
C VAL A 112 -4.56 7.22 3.55
N ALA A 113 -5.28 6.28 2.94
CA ALA A 113 -6.06 5.28 3.67
C ALA A 113 -5.17 4.39 4.55
N GLY A 114 -4.01 3.96 4.04
CA GLY A 114 -3.03 3.16 4.79
C GLY A 114 -2.45 3.92 5.99
N ALA A 115 -2.05 5.18 5.77
CA ALA A 115 -1.58 6.07 6.83
C ALA A 115 -2.66 6.33 7.90
N ALA A 116 -3.90 6.57 7.48
CA ALA A 116 -5.04 6.78 8.38
C ALA A 116 -5.34 5.53 9.22
N ALA A 117 -5.29 4.34 8.62
CA ALA A 117 -5.45 3.07 9.32
C ALA A 117 -4.33 2.83 10.36
N ALA A 118 -3.08 3.19 10.03
CA ALA A 118 -1.95 3.10 10.95
C ALA A 118 -2.10 4.07 12.12
N ALA A 119 -2.50 5.31 11.83
CA ALA A 119 -2.77 6.32 12.85
C ALA A 119 -3.92 5.91 13.78
N PHE A 120 -5.00 5.34 13.23
CA PHE A 120 -6.11 4.82 14.02
C PHE A 120 -5.68 3.66 14.92
N LEU A 121 -4.90 2.72 14.39
CA LEU A 121 -4.38 1.61 15.19
C LEU A 121 -3.46 2.13 16.31
N TYR A 122 -2.52 3.02 15.98
CA TYR A 122 -1.65 3.65 16.96
C TYR A 122 -2.46 4.38 18.04
N TYR A 123 -3.43 5.21 17.67
CA TYR A 123 -4.30 5.93 18.61
C TYR A 123 -5.03 4.98 19.58
N ARG A 124 -5.39 3.78 19.12
CA ARG A 124 -6.11 2.81 19.96
C ARG A 124 -5.22 2.12 21.01
N PHE A 125 -3.92 2.00 20.74
CA PHE A 125 -3.00 1.17 21.54
C PHE A 125 -1.87 1.94 22.22
N ALA A 126 -1.50 3.12 21.72
CA ALA A 126 -0.42 3.92 22.25
C ALA A 126 -0.87 4.75 23.47
N VAL A 127 0.08 4.95 24.39
CA VAL A 127 -0.13 5.71 25.64
C VAL A 127 0.47 7.13 25.54
N ALA A 128 1.17 7.43 24.45
CA ALA A 128 1.90 8.68 24.27
C ALA A 128 1.37 9.49 23.07
N GLU A 129 1.31 10.81 23.26
CA GLU A 129 1.02 11.76 22.20
C GLU A 129 2.25 11.93 21.30
N VAL A 130 2.00 12.05 19.99
CA VAL A 130 3.03 12.37 19.01
C VAL A 130 2.79 13.80 18.56
N ASP A 131 3.75 14.69 18.83
CA ASP A 131 3.73 16.05 18.32
C ASP A 131 4.15 16.06 16.85
N LEU A 132 3.24 16.50 16.00
CA LEU A 132 3.45 16.64 14.55
C LEU A 132 3.74 18.10 14.15
N GLY A 133 3.78 19.02 15.12
CA GLY A 133 4.06 20.43 14.89
C GLY A 133 5.55 20.73 14.66
N PRO A 134 5.87 21.99 14.30
CA PRO A 134 7.23 22.47 14.28
C PRO A 134 7.91 22.28 15.63
N LYS A 135 9.15 21.80 15.63
CA LYS A 135 9.95 21.70 16.85
C LYS A 135 10.15 23.08 17.49
N PRO A 136 10.33 23.15 18.82
CA PRO A 136 10.59 24.42 19.51
C PRO A 136 11.73 25.20 18.85
N GLY A 137 11.47 26.46 18.50
CA GLY A 137 12.41 27.35 17.82
C GLY A 137 12.20 27.53 16.31
N PHE A 138 11.27 26.79 15.70
CA PHE A 138 10.92 26.93 14.29
C PHE A 138 9.42 27.22 14.13
N GLY A 139 9.07 28.04 13.15
CA GLY A 139 7.70 28.28 12.72
C GLY A 139 7.30 27.42 11.52
N TRP A 140 6.04 27.56 11.11
CA TRP A 140 5.50 26.83 9.97
C TRP A 140 6.16 27.22 8.63
N MET A 141 6.66 28.45 8.51
CA MET A 141 7.31 28.89 7.28
C MET A 141 8.69 28.23 7.10
N GLU A 142 9.46 28.05 8.17
CA GLU A 142 10.71 27.30 8.10
C GLU A 142 10.46 25.83 7.74
N VAL A 143 9.42 25.20 8.30
CA VAL A 143 9.04 23.82 7.96
C VAL A 143 8.66 23.70 6.48
N MET A 144 7.84 24.63 5.96
CA MET A 144 7.42 24.64 4.55
C MET A 144 8.56 24.78 3.54
N ILE A 145 9.71 25.33 3.94
CA ILE A 145 10.89 25.47 3.05
C ILE A 145 11.70 24.17 3.00
N VAL A 146 11.65 23.36 4.06
CA VAL A 146 12.49 22.16 4.23
C VAL A 146 11.80 20.91 3.71
N GLU A 147 10.48 20.80 3.84
CA GLU A 147 9.65 19.71 3.32
C GLU A 147 9.47 19.79 1.79
#